data_AF-A0A920MPR2-F1
#
_entry.id   AF-A0A920MPR2-F1
#
_cell.length_a   1.000
_cell.length_b   1.000
_cell.length_c   1.000
_cell.angle_alpha   90.00
_cell.angle_beta   90.00
_cell.angle_gamma   90.00
#
_symmetry.space_group_name_H-M   'P 1'
#
loop_
_entity.id
_entity.type
_entity.pdbx_description
1 polymer ?
#
loop_
_entity_poly.entity_id
_entity_poly.type
_entity_poly.pdbx_seq_one_letter_code
_entity_poly.pdbx_strand_id
1 'polypeptide(L)'
;MSQIAYYRKLAFIIAILFAWPLEAKLLKPSKNSDQKEILIINGKRRLYYPIKDQNIHYAVQGPSRIEFISRYPVIRKKKKSHSFQYSIVIDSKDTVIVKHRYKVQRSIRSVQHPKHSYTYSGNYFINLDKGPHTIELLEDKDQKYPVLIRLITKEFESVGKKKKILTPMVHKNAVKLRTDNSTISYYECSPELPLQIEANGERTMRVMTRLQFSDLWARRNPID
;
A
#
# COMPACT_ATOMS: atom_id res chain seq x y z
N MET A 1 28.39 44.38 -0.03
CA MET A 1 27.21 43.54 -0.41
C MET A 1 26.54 43.07 0.87
N SER A 2 25.22 43.25 1.04
CA SER A 2 24.58 42.93 2.33
C SER A 2 24.61 41.42 2.61
N GLN A 3 25.08 41.03 3.80
CA GLN A 3 25.15 39.62 4.22
C GLN A 3 23.78 38.93 4.08
N ILE A 4 22.69 39.67 4.25
CA ILE A 4 21.31 39.22 4.08
C ILE A 4 21.05 38.69 2.66
N ALA A 5 21.59 39.33 1.62
CA ALA A 5 21.43 38.86 0.24
C ALA A 5 22.17 37.54 -0.02
N TYR A 6 23.31 37.33 0.64
CA TYR A 6 24.10 36.10 0.52
C TYR A 6 23.41 34.93 1.25
N TYR A 7 22.94 35.14 2.47
CA TYR A 7 22.18 34.12 3.22
C TYR A 7 20.87 33.74 2.53
N ARG A 8 20.19 34.68 1.87
CA ARG A 8 18.96 34.39 1.11
C ARG A 8 19.21 33.49 -0.10
N LYS A 9 20.35 33.66 -0.80
CA LYS A 9 20.76 32.77 -1.90
C LYS A 9 21.18 31.40 -1.38
N LEU A 10 21.92 31.35 -0.28
CA LEU A 10 22.35 30.10 0.34
C LEU A 10 21.17 29.27 0.86
N ALA A 11 20.19 29.91 1.52
CA ALA A 11 18.97 29.25 1.98
C ALA A 11 18.15 28.66 0.82
N PHE A 12 18.11 29.33 -0.33
CA PHE A 12 17.43 28.85 -1.53
C PHE A 12 18.11 27.60 -2.12
N ILE A 13 19.44 27.56 -2.13
CA ILE A 13 20.23 26.40 -2.57
C ILE A 13 20.03 25.21 -1.62
N ILE A 14 20.04 25.46 -0.30
CA ILE A 14 19.78 24.43 0.73
C ILE A 14 18.36 23.85 0.59
N ALA A 15 17.35 24.69 0.34
CA ALA A 15 15.97 24.23 0.13
C ALA A 15 15.82 23.30 -1.09
N ILE A 16 16.58 23.55 -2.17
CA ILE A 16 16.60 22.69 -3.37
C ILE A 16 17.30 21.36 -3.09
N LEU A 17 18.40 21.37 -2.33
CA LEU A 17 19.17 20.16 -2.00
C LEU A 17 18.41 19.16 -1.12
N PHE A 18 17.42 19.62 -0.33
CA PHE A 18 16.57 18.76 0.50
C PHE A 18 15.26 18.34 -0.17
N ALA A 19 14.98 18.77 -1.40
CA ALA A 19 13.79 18.40 -2.15
C ALA A 19 13.99 17.08 -2.91
N TRP A 20 14.33 15.99 -2.20
CA TRP A 20 14.31 14.65 -2.82
C TRP A 20 12.87 14.13 -2.77
N PRO A 21 12.17 13.98 -3.90
CA PRO A 21 10.85 13.39 -3.88
C PRO A 21 10.98 11.91 -3.53
N LEU A 22 10.36 11.47 -2.43
CA LEU A 22 10.00 10.06 -2.28
C LEU A 22 8.94 9.77 -3.33
N GLU A 23 9.37 9.30 -4.50
CA GLU A 23 8.48 9.17 -5.64
C GLU A 23 7.84 7.78 -5.65
N ALA A 24 6.55 7.72 -5.30
CA ALA A 24 5.77 6.52 -5.53
C ALA A 24 5.49 6.40 -7.04
N LYS A 25 6.11 5.41 -7.69
CA LYS A 25 5.98 5.22 -9.14
C LYS A 25 4.71 4.43 -9.46
N LEU A 26 3.90 4.97 -10.37
CA LEU A 26 2.69 4.28 -10.87
C LEU A 26 3.12 3.10 -11.75
N LEU A 27 2.62 1.91 -11.43
CA LEU A 27 2.72 0.74 -12.30
C LEU A 27 1.57 0.75 -13.30
N LYS A 28 1.91 0.58 -14.58
CA LYS A 28 0.95 0.39 -15.66
C LYS A 28 0.84 -1.10 -15.98
N PRO A 29 -0.35 -1.61 -16.33
CA PRO A 29 -0.50 -2.97 -16.80
C PRO A 29 0.40 -3.24 -18.01
N SER A 30 0.99 -4.43 -18.07
CA SER A 30 1.74 -4.93 -19.23
C SER A 30 0.81 -5.44 -20.33
N LYS A 31 -0.42 -5.84 -19.97
CA LYS A 31 -1.50 -6.26 -20.88
C LYS A 31 -2.81 -5.54 -20.51
N ASN A 32 -3.72 -5.40 -21.47
CA ASN A 32 -5.06 -4.81 -21.28
C ASN A 32 -5.03 -3.36 -20.73
N SER A 33 -4.03 -2.57 -21.13
CA SER A 33 -3.80 -1.21 -20.60
C SER A 33 -4.75 -0.13 -21.17
N ASP A 34 -5.51 -0.49 -22.21
CA ASP A 34 -6.33 0.45 -22.99
C ASP A 34 -7.55 0.92 -22.19
N GLN A 35 -8.06 0.04 -21.34
CA GLN A 35 -9.20 0.33 -20.48
C GLN A 35 -8.72 0.99 -19.20
N LYS A 36 -8.93 2.30 -19.11
CA LYS A 36 -8.48 3.12 -17.98
C LYS A 36 -9.57 4.07 -17.50
N GLU A 37 -9.61 4.26 -16.20
CA GLU A 37 -10.50 5.20 -15.53
C GLU A 37 -9.68 6.34 -14.92
N ILE A 38 -10.10 7.59 -15.15
CA ILE A 38 -9.44 8.75 -14.55
C ILE A 38 -10.33 9.29 -13.45
N LEU A 39 -9.88 9.10 -12.21
CA LEU A 39 -10.55 9.63 -11.04
C LEU A 39 -9.96 11.00 -10.66
N ILE A 40 -10.83 11.97 -10.41
CA ILE A 40 -10.48 13.25 -9.80
C ILE A 40 -10.61 13.08 -8.29
N ILE A 41 -9.49 13.13 -7.59
CA ILE A 41 -9.40 12.95 -6.13
C ILE A 41 -8.68 14.17 -5.56
N ASN A 42 -9.37 14.97 -4.77
CA ASN A 42 -8.87 16.22 -4.19
C ASN A 42 -8.23 17.14 -5.27
N GLY A 43 -8.94 17.33 -6.38
CA GLY A 43 -8.48 18.14 -7.52
C GLY A 43 -7.40 17.48 -8.39
N LYS A 44 -6.83 16.33 -7.99
CA LYS A 44 -5.76 15.64 -8.73
C LYS A 44 -6.32 14.53 -9.60
N ARG A 45 -5.84 14.43 -10.85
CA ARG A 45 -6.15 13.32 -11.76
C ARG A 45 -5.34 12.09 -11.33
N ARG A 46 -6.02 10.97 -11.10
CA ARG A 46 -5.42 9.69 -10.73
C ARG A 46 -5.93 8.62 -11.68
N LEU A 47 -4.98 7.97 -12.36
CA LEU A 47 -5.25 6.84 -13.23
C LEU A 47 -5.51 5.57 -12.41
N TYR A 48 -6.56 4.85 -12.77
CA TYR A 48 -6.94 3.53 -12.29
C TYR A 48 -7.29 2.64 -13.49
N TYR A 49 -7.27 1.33 -13.28
CA TYR A 49 -7.61 0.32 -14.27
C TYR A 49 -8.74 -0.55 -13.71
N PRO A 50 -9.82 -0.81 -14.47
CA PRO A 50 -10.90 -1.68 -14.04
C PRO A 50 -10.50 -3.15 -14.20
N ILE A 51 -10.55 -3.94 -13.12
CA ILE A 51 -10.38 -5.40 -13.18
C ILE A 51 -11.62 -5.96 -13.86
N LYS A 52 -11.47 -6.55 -15.04
CA LYS A 52 -12.53 -7.11 -15.89
C LYS A 52 -12.18 -8.54 -16.32
N ASP A 53 -13.06 -9.16 -17.10
CA ASP A 53 -12.92 -10.52 -17.66
C ASP A 53 -11.56 -10.88 -18.26
N GLN A 54 -10.84 -9.94 -18.90
CA GLN A 54 -9.53 -10.24 -19.50
C GLN A 54 -8.38 -10.23 -18.50
N ASN A 55 -8.66 -10.04 -17.20
CA ASN A 55 -7.71 -9.82 -16.12
C ASN A 55 -6.74 -8.65 -16.39
N ILE A 56 -5.99 -8.25 -15.36
CA ILE A 56 -4.93 -7.24 -15.51
C ILE A 56 -3.61 -7.85 -15.13
N HIS A 57 -2.62 -7.76 -16.02
CA HIS A 57 -1.28 -8.26 -15.78
C HIS A 57 -0.29 -7.12 -15.58
N TYR A 58 0.67 -7.30 -14.69
CA TYR A 58 1.80 -6.40 -14.45
C TYR A 58 3.09 -7.21 -14.45
N ALA A 59 4.14 -6.64 -15.05
CA ALA A 59 5.51 -7.10 -14.92
C ALA A 59 6.25 -6.12 -14.01
N VAL A 60 6.88 -6.63 -12.95
CA VAL A 60 7.53 -5.80 -11.93
C VAL A 60 8.91 -6.35 -11.61
N GLN A 61 9.89 -5.46 -11.50
CA GLN A 61 11.22 -5.81 -11.01
C GLN A 61 11.29 -5.48 -9.51
N GLY A 62 11.52 -6.50 -8.68
CA GLY A 62 11.85 -6.33 -7.28
C GLY A 62 13.36 -6.18 -7.04
N PRO A 63 13.78 -5.82 -5.82
CA PRO A 63 12.96 -5.78 -4.61
C PRO A 63 12.09 -4.52 -4.54
N SER A 64 10.81 -4.67 -4.20
CA SER A 64 9.89 -3.52 -4.09
C SER A 64 8.68 -3.79 -3.21
N ARG A 65 8.13 -2.74 -2.60
CA ARG A 65 6.83 -2.81 -1.92
C ARG A 65 5.74 -2.28 -2.83
N ILE A 66 4.81 -3.13 -3.20
CA ILE A 66 3.67 -2.78 -4.05
C ILE A 66 2.49 -2.43 -3.17
N GLU A 67 1.87 -1.29 -3.47
CA GLU A 67 0.59 -0.90 -2.88
C GLU A 67 -0.51 -0.96 -3.94
N PHE A 68 -1.52 -1.76 -3.64
CA PHE A 68 -2.75 -1.89 -4.40
C PHE A 68 -3.76 -0.93 -3.82
N ILE A 69 -4.10 0.12 -4.56
CA ILE A 69 -5.12 1.10 -4.17
C ILE A 69 -6.38 0.78 -4.96
N SER A 70 -7.35 0.19 -4.29
CA SER A 70 -8.61 -0.27 -4.88
C SER A 70 -9.79 0.62 -4.49
N ARG A 71 -10.74 0.81 -5.42
CA ARG A 71 -11.98 1.57 -5.18
C ARG A 71 -13.14 0.94 -5.95
N TYR A 72 -14.31 0.92 -5.33
CA TYR A 72 -15.52 0.36 -5.96
C TYR A 72 -16.43 1.47 -6.52
N PRO A 73 -16.89 1.37 -7.78
CA PRO A 73 -17.85 2.29 -8.35
C PRO A 73 -19.25 2.14 -7.72
N VAL A 74 -19.91 3.27 -7.46
CA VAL A 74 -21.23 3.32 -6.86
C VAL A 74 -22.08 4.42 -7.51
N ILE A 75 -23.33 4.14 -7.86
CA ILE A 75 -24.26 5.18 -8.34
C ILE A 75 -24.43 6.24 -7.24
N ARG A 76 -24.21 7.52 -7.60
CA ARG A 76 -24.07 8.68 -6.69
C ARG A 76 -25.17 8.86 -5.62
N LYS A 77 -26.36 8.27 -5.82
CA LYS A 77 -27.48 8.31 -4.87
C LYS A 77 -27.34 7.34 -3.68
N LYS A 78 -26.48 6.32 -3.79
CA LYS A 78 -26.25 5.32 -2.72
C LYS A 78 -25.17 5.81 -1.75
N LYS A 79 -25.44 5.71 -0.44
CA LYS A 79 -24.60 6.26 0.64
C LYS A 79 -24.05 5.20 1.61
N LYS A 80 -24.48 3.94 1.46
CA LYS A 80 -24.11 2.85 2.36
C LYS A 80 -22.67 2.39 2.08
N SER A 81 -22.11 1.61 3.01
CA SER A 81 -20.87 0.89 2.73
C SER A 81 -21.12 -0.18 1.67
N HIS A 82 -20.15 -0.34 0.78
CA HIS A 82 -20.17 -1.36 -0.27
C HIS A 82 -19.02 -2.32 -0.03
N SER A 83 -19.35 -3.61 -0.02
CA SER A 83 -18.36 -4.67 -0.05
C SER A 83 -17.90 -4.89 -1.48
N PHE A 84 -16.62 -5.17 -1.64
CA PHE A 84 -16.02 -5.56 -2.91
C PHE A 84 -14.78 -6.40 -2.66
N GLN A 85 -14.40 -7.23 -3.63
CA GLN A 85 -13.24 -8.10 -3.55
C GLN A 85 -12.60 -8.33 -4.92
N TYR A 86 -11.38 -8.84 -4.89
CA TYR A 86 -10.60 -9.23 -6.07
C TYR A 86 -9.49 -10.18 -5.62
N SER A 87 -8.91 -10.93 -6.56
CA SER A 87 -7.78 -11.80 -6.28
C SER A 87 -6.50 -11.25 -6.89
N ILE A 88 -5.38 -11.48 -6.20
CA ILE A 88 -4.03 -11.17 -6.66
C ILE A 88 -3.30 -12.50 -6.82
N VAL A 89 -2.82 -12.79 -8.02
CA VAL A 89 -1.99 -13.96 -8.31
C VAL A 89 -0.56 -13.47 -8.56
N ILE A 90 0.40 -13.97 -7.78
CA ILE A 90 1.83 -13.65 -7.90
C ILE A 90 2.53 -14.84 -8.52
N ASP A 91 3.30 -14.60 -9.58
CA ASP A 91 4.13 -15.62 -10.25
C ASP A 91 3.37 -16.89 -10.64
N SER A 92 2.08 -16.73 -10.97
CA SER A 92 1.15 -17.82 -11.31
C SER A 92 0.99 -18.89 -10.22
N LYS A 93 1.30 -18.56 -8.96
CA LYS A 93 1.30 -19.50 -7.82
C LYS A 93 0.52 -18.94 -6.64
N ASP A 94 1.04 -17.89 -6.00
CA ASP A 94 0.49 -17.40 -4.75
C ASP A 94 -0.75 -16.56 -5.01
N THR A 95 -1.89 -17.04 -4.51
CA THR A 95 -3.18 -16.36 -4.68
C THR A 95 -3.64 -15.74 -3.37
N VAL A 96 -3.91 -14.43 -3.40
CA VAL A 96 -4.43 -13.67 -2.27
C VAL A 96 -5.81 -13.12 -2.62
N ILE A 97 -6.82 -13.48 -1.82
CA ILE A 97 -8.16 -12.91 -1.95
C ILE A 97 -8.27 -11.67 -1.07
N VAL A 98 -8.44 -10.51 -1.69
CA VAL A 98 -8.58 -9.23 -0.98
C VAL A 98 -10.04 -8.86 -0.85
N LYS A 99 -10.53 -8.76 0.39
CA LYS A 99 -11.91 -8.37 0.70
C LYS A 99 -11.95 -7.01 1.39
N HIS A 100 -12.84 -6.13 0.94
CA HIS A 100 -12.99 -4.78 1.46
C HIS A 100 -14.45 -4.41 1.67
N ARG A 101 -14.71 -3.52 2.63
CA ARG A 101 -16.03 -2.90 2.84
C ARG A 101 -15.85 -1.45 3.26
N TYR A 102 -16.17 -0.52 2.37
CA TYR A 102 -15.93 0.91 2.60
C TYR A 102 -17.13 1.79 2.25
N LYS A 103 -17.25 2.93 2.94
CA LYS A 103 -18.23 3.98 2.66
C LYS A 103 -17.94 4.66 1.32
N VAL A 104 -18.95 5.28 0.72
CA VAL A 104 -18.82 6.10 -0.50
C VAL A 104 -18.22 7.48 -0.17
N GLN A 105 -17.18 7.86 -0.91
CA GLN A 105 -16.55 9.18 -0.88
C GLN A 105 -17.03 10.02 -2.08
N ARG A 106 -18.06 10.86 -1.86
CA ARG A 106 -18.73 11.62 -2.94
C ARG A 106 -17.87 12.67 -3.64
N SER A 107 -16.77 13.09 -3.02
CA SER A 107 -15.85 14.05 -3.63
C SER A 107 -15.07 13.44 -4.80
N ILE A 108 -15.01 12.11 -4.89
CA ILE A 108 -14.35 11.42 -5.99
C ILE A 108 -15.29 11.29 -7.16
N ARG A 109 -14.82 11.71 -8.33
CA ARG A 109 -15.56 11.66 -9.58
C ARG A 109 -14.70 11.05 -10.66
N SER A 110 -15.34 10.41 -11.63
CA SER A 110 -14.68 10.00 -12.84
C SER A 110 -14.92 10.98 -13.97
N VAL A 111 -13.91 11.14 -14.83
CA VAL A 111 -14.04 11.89 -16.08
C VAL A 111 -14.93 11.11 -17.07
N GLN A 112 -14.77 9.79 -17.12
CA GLN A 112 -15.50 8.90 -18.03
C GLN A 112 -16.92 8.58 -17.54
N HIS A 113 -17.12 8.45 -16.22
CA HIS A 113 -18.38 8.03 -15.61
C HIS A 113 -18.89 9.04 -14.56
N PRO A 114 -19.39 10.23 -14.98
CA PRO A 114 -19.74 11.32 -14.07
C PRO A 114 -20.93 11.03 -13.14
N LYS A 115 -21.74 10.02 -13.46
CA LYS A 115 -22.89 9.56 -12.63
C LYS A 115 -22.45 8.63 -11.50
N HIS A 116 -21.20 8.19 -11.48
CA HIS A 116 -20.64 7.36 -10.42
C HIS A 116 -19.92 8.19 -9.35
N SER A 117 -19.98 7.69 -8.13
CA SER A 117 -19.11 8.01 -7.01
C SER A 117 -18.30 6.76 -6.68
N TYR A 118 -17.33 6.89 -5.78
CA TYR A 118 -16.39 5.80 -5.48
C TYR A 118 -16.25 5.62 -3.99
N THR A 119 -15.93 4.42 -3.54
CA THR A 119 -15.61 4.18 -2.13
C THR A 119 -14.35 4.91 -1.69
N TYR A 120 -14.13 5.01 -0.37
CA TYR A 120 -12.78 5.17 0.18
C TYR A 120 -11.84 4.07 -0.37
N SER A 121 -10.53 4.35 -0.34
CA SER A 121 -9.55 3.40 -0.86
C SER A 121 -9.43 2.19 0.05
N GLY A 122 -9.49 1.01 -0.57
CA GLY A 122 -8.99 -0.22 0.04
C GLY A 122 -7.54 -0.40 -0.37
N ASN A 123 -6.64 -0.42 0.60
CA ASN A 123 -5.21 -0.52 0.36
C ASN A 123 -4.73 -1.92 0.76
N TYR A 124 -3.97 -2.57 -0.10
CA TYR A 124 -3.28 -3.82 0.19
C TYR A 124 -1.81 -3.70 -0.18
N PHE A 125 -0.93 -4.42 0.52
CA PHE A 125 0.52 -4.32 0.31
C PHE A 125 1.14 -5.70 0.13
N ILE A 126 2.03 -5.81 -0.87
CA ILE A 126 2.86 -6.99 -1.10
C ILE A 126 4.32 -6.54 -1.17
N ASN A 127 5.22 -7.30 -0.56
CA ASN A 127 6.65 -7.12 -0.77
C ASN A 127 7.09 -8.16 -1.80
N LEU A 128 7.80 -7.71 -2.82
CA LEU A 128 8.44 -8.56 -3.81
C LEU A 128 9.93 -8.59 -3.51
N ASP A 129 10.51 -9.79 -3.55
CA ASP A 129 11.93 -10.00 -3.38
C ASP A 129 12.70 -9.57 -4.63
N LYS A 130 14.02 -9.70 -4.61
CA LYS A 130 14.85 -9.35 -5.76
C LYS A 130 14.58 -10.30 -6.92
N GLY A 131 14.10 -9.77 -8.04
CA GLY A 131 13.86 -10.56 -9.25
C GLY A 131 12.73 -10.02 -10.11
N PRO A 132 12.56 -10.57 -11.32
CA PRO A 132 11.36 -10.33 -12.12
C PRO A 132 10.18 -11.06 -11.49
N HIS A 133 9.04 -10.36 -11.39
CA HIS A 133 7.79 -10.90 -10.89
C HIS A 133 6.63 -10.56 -11.83
N THR A 134 5.63 -11.42 -11.84
CA THR A 134 4.35 -11.20 -12.52
C THR A 134 3.24 -11.09 -11.48
N ILE A 135 2.37 -10.09 -11.68
CA ILE A 135 1.17 -9.92 -10.88
C ILE A 135 -0.03 -9.95 -11.82
N GLU A 136 -0.99 -10.82 -11.52
CA GLU A 136 -2.28 -10.86 -12.18
C GLU A 136 -3.39 -10.51 -11.19
N LEU A 137 -4.35 -9.71 -11.66
CA LEU A 137 -5.53 -9.31 -10.91
C LEU A 137 -6.77 -9.92 -11.55
N LEU A 138 -7.52 -10.66 -10.74
CA LEU A 138 -8.73 -11.36 -11.16
C LEU A 138 -9.97 -10.67 -10.60
N GLU A 139 -10.99 -10.53 -11.43
CA GLU A 139 -12.31 -10.04 -11.03
C GLU A 139 -13.07 -11.10 -10.23
N ASP A 140 -13.87 -10.66 -9.28
CA ASP A 140 -14.95 -11.47 -8.73
C ASP A 140 -16.26 -11.15 -9.47
N LYS A 141 -16.81 -12.19 -10.11
CA LYS A 141 -17.97 -12.16 -11.00
C LYS A 141 -19.29 -11.81 -10.28
N ASP A 142 -19.36 -11.94 -8.96
CA ASP A 142 -20.57 -11.64 -8.19
C ASP A 142 -20.77 -10.13 -7.96
N GLN A 143 -19.87 -9.30 -8.50
CA GLN A 143 -19.92 -7.85 -8.33
C GLN A 143 -20.55 -7.15 -9.51
N LYS A 144 -21.40 -6.16 -9.21
CA LYS A 144 -22.12 -5.39 -10.25
C LYS A 144 -21.20 -4.53 -11.13
N TYR A 145 -20.08 -4.06 -10.58
CA TYR A 145 -19.17 -3.15 -11.27
C TYR A 145 -17.73 -3.64 -11.09
N PRO A 146 -16.86 -3.42 -12.09
CA PRO A 146 -15.46 -3.78 -11.97
C PRO A 146 -14.76 -2.95 -10.90
N VAL A 147 -13.95 -3.60 -10.07
CA VAL A 147 -13.12 -2.91 -9.08
C VAL A 147 -12.06 -2.09 -9.80
N LEU A 148 -11.91 -0.83 -9.42
CA LEU A 148 -10.86 0.03 -9.97
C LEU A 148 -9.60 -0.11 -9.14
N ILE A 149 -8.47 -0.40 -9.78
CA ILE A 149 -7.19 -0.61 -9.12
C ILE A 149 -6.11 0.33 -9.64
N ARG A 150 -5.27 0.80 -8.74
CA ARG A 150 -4.07 1.58 -9.03
C ARG A 150 -2.92 0.96 -8.25
N LEU A 151 -1.90 0.50 -8.96
CA LEU A 151 -0.69 -0.05 -8.35
C LEU A 151 0.39 1.03 -8.28
N ILE A 152 1.02 1.16 -7.13
CA ILE A 152 2.21 1.99 -6.98
C ILE A 152 3.33 1.17 -6.35
N THR A 153 4.55 1.33 -6.86
CA THR A 153 5.74 0.90 -6.13
C THR A 153 6.09 1.98 -5.12
N LYS A 154 6.34 1.56 -3.89
CA LYS A 154 6.99 2.36 -2.87
C LYS A 154 8.34 1.73 -2.58
N GLU A 155 9.35 2.59 -2.47
CA GLU A 155 10.59 2.16 -1.84
C GLU A 155 10.29 1.70 -0.41
N PHE A 156 11.04 0.71 0.06
CA PHE A 156 10.99 0.35 1.47
C PHE A 156 11.34 1.61 2.27
N GLU A 157 10.41 2.08 3.11
CA GLU A 157 10.71 3.18 4.00
C GLU A 157 11.88 2.76 4.87
N SER A 158 13.05 3.34 4.60
CA SER A 158 14.17 3.19 5.52
C SER A 158 13.77 3.80 6.86
N VAL A 159 14.26 3.21 7.95
CA VAL A 159 14.22 3.86 9.25
C VAL A 159 15.20 5.03 9.18
N GLY A 160 14.78 6.11 8.54
CA GLY A 160 15.62 7.30 8.36
C GLY A 160 16.08 7.83 9.72
N LYS A 161 17.21 8.56 9.74
CA LYS A 161 17.87 9.05 10.96
C LYS A 161 16.97 9.87 11.91
N LYS A 162 15.81 10.34 11.44
CA LYS A 162 14.81 11.11 12.21
C LYS A 162 13.79 10.26 12.98
N LYS A 163 13.73 8.94 12.73
CA LYS A 163 12.81 8.02 13.42
C LYS A 163 13.56 7.34 14.56
N LYS A 164 13.05 7.45 15.79
CA LYS A 164 13.56 6.68 16.94
C LYS A 164 12.83 5.33 16.96
N ILE A 165 13.59 4.24 16.91
CA ILE A 165 13.04 2.90 17.16
C ILE A 165 12.82 2.79 18.67
N LEU A 166 11.58 2.52 19.07
CA LEU A 166 11.25 2.16 20.44
C LEU A 166 11.34 0.64 20.56
N THR A 167 12.06 0.17 21.57
CA THR A 167 12.11 -1.23 21.96
C THR A 167 11.14 -1.46 23.12
N PRO A 168 10.49 -2.63 23.21
CA PRO A 168 9.61 -2.92 24.33
C PRO A 168 10.38 -2.90 25.66
N MET A 169 9.70 -2.43 26.71
CA MET A 169 10.21 -2.37 28.08
C MET A 169 10.33 -3.77 28.69
N VAL A 170 9.44 -4.68 28.27
CA VAL A 170 9.31 -6.04 28.80
C VAL A 170 9.49 -7.03 27.63
N HIS A 171 10.26 -8.10 27.87
CA HIS A 171 10.64 -9.15 26.89
C HIS A 171 11.53 -8.66 25.72
N LYS A 172 12.79 -9.14 25.71
CA LYS A 172 13.84 -8.67 24.78
C LYS A 172 14.20 -9.65 23.66
N ASN A 173 13.51 -10.79 23.57
CA ASN A 173 13.78 -11.79 22.54
C ASN A 173 13.27 -11.28 21.20
N ALA A 174 14.17 -10.69 20.42
CA ALA A 174 13.87 -10.15 19.12
C ALA A 174 14.14 -11.17 18.02
N VAL A 175 13.15 -11.37 17.15
CA VAL A 175 13.34 -12.03 15.86
C VAL A 175 13.91 -10.98 14.88
N LYS A 176 15.16 -11.17 14.49
CA LYS A 176 15.85 -10.27 13.54
C LYS A 176 15.51 -10.68 12.11
N LEU A 177 14.70 -9.87 11.43
CA LEU A 177 14.44 -10.04 10.01
C LEU A 177 15.47 -9.22 9.22
N ARG A 178 16.22 -9.91 8.35
CA ARG A 178 17.10 -9.27 7.39
C ARG A 178 16.26 -8.71 6.24
N THR A 179 16.47 -7.45 5.91
CA THR A 179 16.01 -6.78 4.70
C THR A 179 17.23 -6.26 3.96
N ASP A 180 17.15 -6.08 2.64
CA ASP A 180 18.30 -5.77 1.77
C ASP A 180 19.19 -4.63 2.27
N ASN A 181 18.61 -3.61 2.92
CA ASN A 181 19.33 -2.45 3.43
C ASN A 181 19.37 -2.35 4.97
N SER A 182 18.74 -3.25 5.72
CA SER A 182 18.70 -3.15 7.19
C SER A 182 18.28 -4.44 7.90
N THR A 183 18.62 -4.57 9.17
CA THR A 183 18.03 -5.60 10.03
C THR A 183 16.93 -4.97 10.88
N ILE A 184 15.70 -5.47 10.77
CA ILE A 184 14.56 -5.03 11.56
C ILE A 184 14.31 -6.06 12.66
N SER A 185 14.24 -5.60 13.90
CA SER A 185 13.91 -6.45 15.05
C SER A 185 12.40 -6.45 15.27
N TYR A 186 11.80 -7.63 15.21
CA TYR A 186 10.40 -7.87 15.62
C TYR A 186 10.39 -8.51 16.99
N TYR A 187 9.39 -8.18 17.79
CA TYR A 187 9.19 -8.73 19.13
C TYR A 187 7.89 -9.51 19.14
N GLU A 188 7.91 -10.68 19.75
CA GLU A 188 6.72 -11.51 19.91
C GLU A 188 5.67 -10.76 20.74
N CYS A 189 4.42 -10.80 20.28
CA CYS A 189 3.29 -10.21 20.98
C CYS A 189 2.18 -11.25 21.03
N SER A 190 1.95 -11.81 22.20
CA SER A 190 0.92 -12.82 22.46
C SER A 190 0.12 -12.45 23.72
N PRO A 191 -1.04 -13.07 23.97
CA PRO A 191 -1.79 -12.84 25.21
C PRO A 191 -0.98 -13.10 26.48
N GLU A 192 -0.06 -14.05 26.43
CA GLU A 192 0.85 -14.41 27.53
C GLU A 192 2.06 -13.46 27.62
N LEU A 193 2.46 -12.86 26.50
CA LEU A 193 3.60 -11.95 26.37
C LEU A 193 3.17 -10.59 25.81
N PRO A 194 2.47 -9.76 26.61
CA PRO A 194 2.08 -8.43 26.17
C PRO A 194 3.30 -7.51 26.06
N LEU A 195 3.42 -6.81 24.92
CA LEU A 195 4.46 -5.81 24.72
C LEU A 195 4.06 -4.48 25.37
N GLN A 196 4.94 -3.94 26.20
CA GLN A 196 4.81 -2.60 26.78
C GLN A 196 5.87 -1.68 26.18
N ILE A 197 5.50 -0.46 25.85
CA ILE A 197 6.39 0.56 25.29
C ILE A 197 6.15 1.88 26.00
N GLU A 198 7.23 2.60 26.29
CA GLU A 198 7.16 3.96 26.82
C GLU A 198 7.54 4.96 25.73
N ALA A 199 6.73 6.00 25.58
CA ALA A 199 6.95 7.08 24.65
C ALA A 199 6.56 8.41 25.30
N ASN A 200 7.43 9.42 25.19
CA ASN A 200 7.21 10.76 25.72
C ASN A 200 7.23 11.80 24.59
N GLY A 201 6.26 12.73 24.60
CA GLY A 201 6.16 13.88 23.70
C GLY A 201 5.15 13.76 22.54
N GLU A 202 4.94 14.85 21.82
CA GLU A 202 4.00 14.94 20.69
C GLU A 202 4.59 14.37 19.40
N ARG A 203 4.49 13.05 19.22
CA ARG A 203 4.89 12.36 17.97
C ARG A 203 3.87 11.31 17.56
N THR A 204 3.79 11.05 16.26
CA THR A 204 3.01 9.92 15.75
C THR A 204 3.78 8.62 15.91
N MET A 205 3.22 7.68 16.67
CA MET A 205 3.74 6.33 16.77
C MET A 205 3.23 5.47 15.61
N ARG A 206 4.12 4.70 14.98
CA ARG A 206 3.77 3.70 13.98
C ARG A 206 4.11 2.31 14.54
N VAL A 207 3.10 1.46 14.64
CA VAL A 207 3.28 0.05 15.00
C VAL A 207 3.28 -0.78 13.72
N MET A 208 4.28 -1.65 13.57
CA MET A 208 4.37 -2.60 12.46
C MET A 208 4.20 -4.01 13.01
N THR A 209 3.15 -4.70 12.58
CA THR A 209 2.86 -6.08 12.97
C THR A 209 3.13 -7.03 11.79
N ARG A 210 3.58 -8.24 12.09
CA ARG A 210 3.69 -9.36 11.14
C ARG A 210 3.20 -10.62 11.82
N LEU A 211 2.53 -11.47 11.05
CA LEU A 211 2.17 -12.82 11.51
C LEU A 211 3.33 -13.75 11.18
N GLN A 212 3.76 -14.52 12.18
CA GLN A 212 4.67 -15.63 11.99
C GLN A 212 3.84 -16.91 11.91
N PHE A 213 3.97 -17.64 10.82
CA PHE A 213 3.42 -18.99 10.70
C PHE A 213 4.53 -19.96 11.11
N SER A 214 4.30 -20.72 12.18
CA SER A 214 5.19 -21.82 12.57
C SER A 214 4.62 -23.15 12.06
N ASP A 215 5.48 -24.14 11.87
CA ASP A 215 5.08 -25.49 11.43
C ASP A 215 4.07 -26.16 12.38
N LEU A 216 4.01 -25.71 13.64
CA LEU A 216 3.02 -26.14 14.62
C LEU A 216 1.61 -25.66 14.28
N TRP A 217 1.49 -24.49 13.64
CA TRP A 217 0.21 -23.94 13.20
C TRP A 217 -0.39 -24.73 12.03
N ALA A 218 0.47 -25.16 11.10
CA ALA A 218 0.08 -26.01 9.96
C ALA A 218 -0.40 -27.40 10.40
N ARG A 219 0.12 -27.94 11.52
CA ARG A 219 -0.33 -29.24 12.07
C ARG A 219 -1.63 -29.17 12.87
N ARG A 220 -1.95 -28.02 13.48
CA ARG A 220 -3.18 -27.87 14.29
C ARG A 220 -4.42 -27.50 13.48
N ASN A 221 -4.24 -26.88 12.32
CA ASN A 221 -5.32 -26.51 11.42
C ASN A 221 -4.96 -26.95 10.00
N PRO A 222 -5.07 -28.25 9.68
CA PRO A 222 -5.07 -28.66 8.29
C PRO A 222 -6.21 -27.93 7.59
N ILE A 223 -5.90 -27.25 6.49
CA ILE A 223 -6.89 -26.67 5.61
C ILE A 223 -7.36 -27.84 4.73
N ASP A 224 -8.54 -28.37 5.04
CA ASP A 224 -9.32 -29.24 4.15
C ASP A 224 -9.99 -28.41 3.04
#